data_AF-A0A9E2QXF3-F1
#
_entry.id   AF-A0A9E2QXF3-F1
#
_cell.length_a   1.000
_cell.length_b   1.000
_cell.length_c   1.000
_cell.angle_alpha   90.00
_cell.angle_beta   90.00
_cell.angle_gamma   90.00
#
_symmetry.space_group_name_H-M   'P 1'
#
loop_
_entity.id
_entity.type
_entity.pdbx_description
1 polymer ?
#
loop_
_entity_poly.entity_id
_entity_poly.type
_entity_poly.pdbx_seq_one_letter_code
_entity_poly.pdbx_strand_id
1 'polypeptide(L)' 'MASKVIPVSLPPTLLDEIDQVAQQECRTRSGLIQEATRRYIANRKELDSLYRYGRAQAKKQGVKNEADIERLVAEYRSEK' A
#
# COMPACT_ATOMS: atom_id res chain seq x y z
N MET A 1 -24.34 9.86 -7.57
CA MET A 1 -23.70 8.53 -7.74
C MET A 1 -24.48 7.52 -6.92
N ALA A 2 -24.80 6.35 -7.46
CA ALA A 2 -25.53 5.32 -6.73
C ALA A 2 -24.58 4.61 -5.74
N SER A 3 -24.95 4.57 -4.46
CA SER A 3 -24.25 3.79 -3.44
C SER A 3 -24.98 2.47 -3.20
N LYS A 4 -24.23 1.36 -3.08
CA LYS A 4 -24.77 0.06 -2.65
C LYS A 4 -24.38 -0.19 -1.21
N VAL A 5 -25.35 -0.56 -0.37
CA VAL A 5 -25.08 -0.96 1.01
C VAL A 5 -24.44 -2.35 1.02
N ILE A 6 -23.34 -2.48 1.76
CA ILE A 6 -22.64 -3.74 1.98
C ILE A 6 -22.64 -4.05 3.49
N PRO A 7 -23.15 -5.21 3.93
CA PRO A 7 -22.99 -5.63 5.31
C PRO A 7 -21.54 -6.07 5.54
N VAL A 8 -20.94 -5.61 6.64
CA VAL A 8 -19.59 -5.99 7.06
C VAL A 8 -19.61 -6.32 8.55
N SER A 9 -18.97 -7.43 8.92
CA SER A 9 -18.75 -7.78 10.32
C SER A 9 -17.40 -7.24 10.78
N LEU A 10 -17.39 -6.49 11.86
CA LEU A 10 -16.19 -5.92 12.48
C LEU A 10 -16.11 -6.39 13.93
N PRO A 11 -14.91 -6.73 14.44
CA PRO A 11 -14.72 -6.96 15.87
C PRO A 11 -15.21 -5.75 16.68
N PRO A 12 -15.84 -5.94 17.85
CA PRO A 12 -16.33 -4.83 18.68
C PRO A 12 -15.24 -3.80 19.00
N THR A 13 -14.03 -4.29 19.31
CA THR A 13 -12.87 -3.43 19.61
C THR A 13 -12.51 -2.52 18.44
N LEU A 14 -12.59 -3.02 17.21
CA LEU A 14 -12.32 -2.21 16.02
C LEU A 14 -13.42 -1.19 15.75
N LEU A 15 -14.68 -1.52 16.08
CA LEU A 15 -15.78 -0.59 15.97
C LEU A 15 -15.61 0.58 16.95
N ASP A 16 -15.17 0.31 18.18
CA ASP A 16 -14.88 1.33 19.18
C ASP A 16 -13.76 2.27 18.72
N GLU A 17 -12.69 1.74 18.13
CA GLU A 17 -11.61 2.55 17.54
C GLU A 17 -12.10 3.42 16.38
N ILE A 18 -12.93 2.87 15.49
CA ILE A 18 -13.55 3.62 14.38
C ILE A 18 -14.38 4.78 14.91
N ASP A 19 -15.12 4.56 16.01
CA ASP A 19 -15.95 5.59 16.63
C ASP A 19 -15.14 6.72 17.22
N GLN A 20 -14.08 6.38 17.95
CA GLN A 20 -13.17 7.37 18.53
C GLN A 20 -12.54 8.25 17.45
N VAL A 21 -12.00 7.64 16.39
CA VAL A 21 -11.38 8.38 15.27
C VAL A 21 -12.41 9.22 14.53
N ALA A 22 -13.59 8.67 14.24
CA ALA A 22 -14.66 9.40 13.57
C ALA A 22 -15.11 10.63 14.38
N GLN A 23 -15.20 10.50 15.71
CA GLN A 23 -15.54 11.60 16.61
C GLN A 23 -14.43 12.66 16.65
N GLN A 24 -13.16 12.27 16.77
CA GLN A 24 -12.02 13.17 16.77
C GLN A 24 -11.90 13.98 15.48
N GLU A 25 -12.23 13.36 14.35
CA GLU A 25 -12.18 13.99 13.02
C GLU A 25 -13.50 14.68 12.62
N CYS A 26 -14.49 14.76 13.52
CA CYS A 26 -15.81 15.34 13.26
C CYS A 26 -16.49 14.78 11.98
N ARG A 27 -16.38 13.47 11.74
CA ARG A 27 -16.88 12.78 10.53
C ARG A 27 -17.77 11.59 10.86
N THR A 28 -18.48 11.08 9.86
CA THR A 28 -19.29 9.85 10.01
C THR A 28 -18.44 8.59 9.87
N ARG A 29 -18.85 7.48 10.51
CA ARG A 29 -18.25 6.14 10.36
C ARG A 29 -18.14 5.73 8.89
N SER A 30 -19.25 5.89 8.14
CA SER A 30 -19.29 5.56 6.71
C SER A 30 -18.30 6.39 5.91
N GLY A 31 -18.17 7.69 6.23
CA GLY A 31 -17.16 8.55 5.60
C GLY A 31 -15.74 8.10 5.91
N LEU A 32 -15.44 7.70 7.16
CA LEU A 32 -14.15 7.13 7.57
C LEU A 32 -13.81 5.87 6.80
N ILE A 33 -14.73 4.91 6.80
CA ILE A 33 -14.55 3.61 6.13
C ILE A 33 -14.36 3.79 4.61
N GLN A 34 -15.14 4.67 3.97
CA GLN A 34 -15.01 4.94 2.54
C GLN A 34 -13.64 5.51 2.17
N GLU A 35 -13.15 6.50 2.92
CA GLU A 35 -11.84 7.10 2.68
C GLU A 35 -10.71 6.12 2.96
N ALA A 36 -10.78 5.39 4.08
CA ALA A 36 -9.79 4.35 4.42
C ALA A 36 -9.71 3.28 3.32
N THR A 37 -10.86 2.84 2.81
CA THR A 37 -10.93 1.86 1.70
C THR A 37 -10.31 2.43 0.42
N ARG A 38 -10.60 3.70 0.09
CA ARG A 38 -10.02 4.38 -1.07
C ARG A 38 -8.49 4.45 -0.98
N ARG A 39 -7.96 4.87 0.17
CA ARG A 39 -6.52 4.94 0.44
C ARG A 39 -5.86 3.57 0.37
N TYR A 40 -6.48 2.56 0.98
CA TYR A 40 -5.96 1.18 0.93
C TYR A 40 -5.82 0.67 -0.50
N ILE A 41 -6.84 0.87 -1.34
CA ILE A 41 -6.81 0.44 -2.75
C ILE A 41 -5.76 1.22 -3.54
N ALA A 42 -5.65 2.54 -3.34
CA ALA A 42 -4.67 3.37 -4.02
C ALA A 42 -3.24 2.94 -3.70
N ASN A 43 -2.90 2.85 -2.40
CA ASN A 43 -1.58 2.44 -1.93
C ASN A 43 -1.21 1.04 -2.44
N ARG A 44 -2.17 0.10 -2.44
CA ARG A 44 -1.94 -1.24 -2.97
C ARG A 44 -1.62 -1.24 -4.46
N LYS A 45 -2.33 -0.43 -5.26
CA LYS A 45 -2.05 -0.27 -6.70
C LYS A 45 -0.69 0.36 -6.97
N GLU A 46 -0.31 1.36 -6.18
CA GLU A 46 1.00 2.00 -6.28
C GLU A 46 2.13 1.02 -5.98
N LEU A 47 2.02 0.26 -4.89
CA LEU A 47 2.98 -0.80 -4.55
C LEU A 47 3.07 -1.87 -5.65
N ASP A 48 1.94 -2.32 -6.18
CA ASP A 48 1.92 -3.28 -7.29
C ASP A 48 2.66 -2.74 -8.53
N SER A 49 2.49 -1.45 -8.82
CA SER A 49 3.21 -0.76 -9.91
C SER A 49 4.72 -0.71 -9.65
N LEU A 50 5.12 -0.33 -8.43
CA LEU A 50 6.51 -0.28 -8.02
C LEU A 50 7.18 -1.66 -8.12
N TYR A 51 6.51 -2.70 -7.64
CA TYR A 51 7.02 -4.06 -7.75
C TYR A 51 7.12 -4.55 -9.19
N ARG A 52 6.16 -4.19 -10.05
CA ARG A 52 6.26 -4.49 -11.49
C ARG A 52 7.46 -3.81 -12.12
N TYR A 53 7.66 -2.53 -11.83
CA TYR A 53 8.83 -1.78 -12.29
C TYR A 53 10.13 -2.41 -11.80
N GLY A 54 10.25 -2.69 -10.49
CA GLY A 54 11.43 -3.31 -9.90
C GLY A 54 11.75 -4.67 -10.52
N ARG A 55 10.75 -5.54 -10.71
CA ARG A 55 10.93 -6.84 -11.40
C ARG A 55 11.40 -6.68 -12.84
N ALA A 56 10.86 -5.69 -13.57
CA ALA A 56 11.27 -5.42 -14.93
C ALA A 56 12.74 -4.94 -15.00
N GLN A 57 13.17 -4.09 -14.06
CA GLN A 57 14.56 -3.63 -13.98
C GLN A 57 15.51 -4.75 -13.57
N ALA A 58 15.15 -5.55 -12.56
CA ALA A 58 15.94 -6.71 -12.14
C ALA A 58 16.16 -7.69 -13.30
N LYS A 59 15.11 -7.97 -14.09
CA LYS A 59 15.20 -8.82 -15.29
C LYS A 59 16.13 -8.22 -16.35
N LYS A 60 16.08 -6.90 -16.58
CA LYS A 60 16.98 -6.21 -17.53
C LYS A 60 18.43 -6.25 -17.09
N GLN A 61 18.68 -6.09 -15.80
CA GLN A 61 20.01 -6.08 -15.17
C GLN A 61 20.53 -7.50 -14.85
N GLY A 62 19.75 -8.55 -15.13
CA GLY A 62 20.14 -9.93 -14.87
C GLY A 62 20.26 -10.31 -13.38
N VAL A 63 19.65 -9.53 -12.48
CA VAL A 63 19.72 -9.75 -11.01
C VAL A 63 18.87 -10.96 -10.64
N LYS A 64 19.50 -11.98 -10.04
CA LYS A 64 18.84 -13.23 -9.63
C LYS A 64 18.91 -13.48 -8.14
N ASN A 65 19.94 -12.97 -7.48
CA ASN A 65 20.17 -13.14 -6.05
C ASN A 65 20.78 -11.88 -5.43
N GLU A 66 21.01 -11.94 -4.13
CA GLU A 66 21.56 -10.82 -3.36
C GLU A 66 23.02 -10.49 -3.72
N ALA A 67 23.83 -11.49 -4.07
CA ALA A 67 25.21 -11.29 -4.51
C ALA A 67 25.29 -10.49 -5.84
N ASP A 68 24.33 -10.66 -6.75
CA ASP A 68 24.24 -9.83 -7.96
C ASP A 68 23.99 -8.36 -7.62
N ILE A 69 23.25 -8.07 -6.55
CA ILE A 69 22.98 -6.70 -6.08
C ILE A 69 24.25 -6.08 -5.53
N GLU A 70 24.95 -6.79 -4.64
CA GLU A 70 26.21 -6.32 -4.05
C GLU A 70 27.25 -6.01 -5.12
N ARG A 71 27.39 -6.88 -6.12
CA ARG A 71 28.29 -6.66 -7.27
C ARG A 71 27.92 -5.37 -8.02
N LEU A 72 26.65 -5.21 -8.42
CA LEU A 72 26.21 -4.02 -9.15
C LEU A 72 26.40 -2.71 -8.36
N VAL A 73 26.19 -2.75 -7.04
CA VAL A 73 26.42 -1.60 -6.16
C VAL A 73 27.91 -1.28 -6.05
N ALA A 74 28.77 -2.30 -5.94
CA ALA A 74 30.22 -2.12 -5.91
C ALA A 74 30.74 -1.54 -7.23
N GLU A 75 30.31 -2.09 -8.37
CA GLU A 75 30.63 -1.61 -9.72
C GLU A 75 30.26 -0.12 -9.85
N TYR A 76 29.00 0.25 -9.55
CA TYR A 76 28.54 1.64 -9.64
C TYR A 76 29.29 2.63 -8.72
N ARG A 77 29.68 2.18 -7.52
CA ARG A 77 30.45 3.01 -6.57
C ARG A 77 31.91 3.15 -6.94
N SER A 78 32.48 2.20 -7.70
CA SER A 78 33.87 2.23 -8.16
C SER A 78 34.07 3.09 -9.41
N GLU A 79 33.02 3.29 -10.20
CA GLU A 79 33.01 4.17 -11.38
C GLU A 79 32.78 5.64 -11.05
N LYS A 80 32.55 5.98 -9.78
CA LYS A 80 32.24 7.33 -9.29
C LYS A 80 33.34 7.88 -8.39
#